data_AF-T1BT98-F1
#
_entry.id   AF-T1BT98-F1
#
_cell.length_a   1.000
_cell.length_b   1.000
_cell.length_c   1.000
_cell.angle_alpha   90.00
_cell.angle_beta   90.00
_cell.angle_gamma   90.00
#
_symmetry.space_group_name_H-M   'P 1'
#
loop_
_entity.id
_entity.type
_entity.pdbx_description
1 polymer ?
#
loop_
_entity_poly.entity_id
_entity_poly.type
_entity_poly.pdbx_seq_one_letter_code
_entity_poly.pdbx_strand_id
1 'polypeptide(L)'
;MVRNSFFDLDADHIEGADKMTYEEILSEVKLHTKRLIEKYLMGFMNFSDKEISLYFSGGRGYHVHVKSERVYSLESDARREIANLVRGEGITAIEIKKNPSLLKAPGKSWIKEVDNYFCQIIRKSAENDD
;
A
#
# COMPACT_ATOMS: atom_id res chain seq x y z
N MET A 1 -19.10 20.68 -2.51
CA MET A 1 -18.37 19.88 -1.51
C MET A 1 -17.27 19.13 -2.25
N VAL A 2 -16.02 19.58 -2.16
CA VAL A 2 -14.92 18.92 -2.89
C VAL A 2 -14.66 17.58 -2.19
N ARG A 3 -15.09 16.48 -2.82
CA ARG A 3 -14.85 15.13 -2.31
C ARG A 3 -13.43 14.74 -2.71
N ASN A 4 -12.45 15.05 -1.88
CA ASN A 4 -11.09 14.53 -2.06
C ASN A 4 -11.05 13.06 -1.61
N SER A 5 -11.38 12.13 -2.53
CA SER A 5 -10.96 10.73 -2.39
C SER A 5 -9.44 10.68 -2.55
N PHE A 6 -8.78 9.88 -1.72
CA PHE A 6 -7.33 9.72 -1.78
C PHE A 6 -6.94 8.35 -2.34
N PHE A 7 -7.75 7.32 -2.10
CA PHE A 7 -7.60 6.00 -2.72
C PHE A 7 -8.95 5.40 -3.10
N ASP A 8 -9.03 4.89 -4.32
CA ASP A 8 -10.14 4.08 -4.83
C ASP A 8 -9.64 2.65 -5.06
N LEU A 9 -10.26 1.68 -4.39
CA LEU A 9 -9.96 0.26 -4.55
C LEU A 9 -11.13 -0.41 -5.25
N ASP A 10 -10.88 -0.87 -6.47
CA ASP A 10 -11.87 -1.45 -7.36
C ASP A 10 -11.59 -2.92 -7.64
N ALA A 11 -12.64 -3.73 -7.58
CA ALA A 11 -12.72 -5.15 -7.91
C ALA A 11 -12.24 -5.46 -9.33
N ASP A 12 -12.49 -4.54 -10.26
CA ASP A 12 -12.12 -4.68 -11.67
C ASP A 12 -10.60 -4.71 -11.89
N HIS A 13 -9.82 -4.27 -10.90
CA HIS A 13 -8.35 -4.22 -10.95
C HIS A 13 -7.69 -5.34 -10.13
N ILE A 14 -8.45 -6.32 -9.64
CA ILE A 14 -7.88 -7.49 -8.97
C ILE A 14 -7.25 -8.43 -10.01
N GLU A 15 -5.96 -8.70 -9.84
CA GLU A 15 -5.23 -9.63 -10.70
C GLU A 15 -5.77 -11.06 -10.51
N GLY A 16 -6.07 -11.75 -11.62
CA GLY A 16 -6.66 -13.09 -11.58
C GLY A 16 -8.15 -13.13 -11.25
N ALA A 17 -8.83 -11.97 -11.23
CA ALA A 17 -10.27 -11.88 -11.01
C ALA A 17 -11.11 -12.71 -12.01
N ASP A 18 -10.58 -12.96 -13.22
CA ASP A 18 -11.20 -13.81 -14.23
C ASP A 18 -11.41 -15.27 -13.78
N LYS A 19 -10.68 -15.70 -12.75
CA LYS A 19 -10.73 -17.06 -12.18
C LYS A 19 -11.41 -17.12 -10.82
N MET A 20 -11.93 -16.00 -10.33
CA MET A 20 -12.53 -15.87 -9.01
C MET A 20 -14.05 -15.72 -9.12
N THR A 21 -14.75 -16.19 -8.09
CA THR A 21 -16.14 -15.83 -7.87
C THR A 21 -16.25 -14.37 -7.42
N TYR A 22 -17.42 -13.77 -7.59
CA TYR A 22 -17.66 -12.40 -7.15
C TYR A 22 -17.43 -12.21 -5.63
N GLU A 23 -17.78 -13.21 -4.82
CA GLU A 23 -17.55 -13.19 -3.37
C GLU A 23 -16.06 -13.20 -3.02
N GLU A 24 -15.25 -13.97 -3.75
CA GLU A 24 -13.80 -13.99 -3.60
C GLU A 24 -13.20 -12.65 -4.00
N ILE A 25 -13.64 -12.06 -5.12
CA ILE A 25 -13.17 -10.73 -5.55
C ILE A 25 -13.49 -9.67 -4.48
N LEU A 26 -14.71 -9.66 -3.94
CA LEU A 26 -15.08 -8.72 -2.87
C LEU A 26 -14.27 -8.93 -1.59
N SER A 27 -13.98 -10.19 -1.26
CA SER A 27 -13.16 -10.56 -0.11
C SER A 27 -11.72 -10.05 -0.28
N GLU A 28 -11.17 -10.18 -1.49
CA GLU A 28 -9.82 -9.75 -1.80
C GLU A 28 -9.70 -8.23 -1.81
N VAL A 29 -10.65 -7.52 -2.42
CA VAL A 29 -10.71 -6.04 -2.36
C VAL A 29 -10.81 -5.55 -0.91
N LYS A 30 -11.59 -6.22 -0.07
CA LYS A 30 -11.68 -5.90 1.36
C LYS A 30 -10.34 -6.13 2.07
N LEU A 31 -9.63 -7.21 1.76
CA LEU A 31 -8.31 -7.50 2.31
C LEU A 31 -7.29 -6.43 1.91
N HIS A 32 -7.24 -6.05 0.64
CA HIS A 32 -6.38 -4.97 0.16
C HIS A 32 -6.71 -3.63 0.82
N THR A 33 -7.99 -3.32 1.00
CA THR A 33 -8.44 -2.10 1.68
C THR A 33 -8.00 -2.08 3.14
N LYS A 34 -8.14 -3.21 3.85
CA LYS A 34 -7.68 -3.35 5.23
C LYS A 34 -6.16 -3.15 5.31
N ARG A 35 -5.40 -3.76 4.39
CA ARG A 35 -3.94 -3.62 4.32
C ARG A 35 -3.52 -2.16 4.09
N LEU A 36 -4.18 -1.45 3.17
CA LEU A 36 -3.96 -0.02 2.93
C LEU A 36 -4.10 0.79 4.22
N ILE A 37 -5.23 0.62 4.92
CA ILE A 37 -5.55 1.40 6.12
C ILE A 37 -4.58 1.09 7.25
N GLU A 38 -4.46 -0.19 7.62
CA GLU A 38 -3.72 -0.58 8.82
C GLU A 38 -2.20 -0.45 8.63
N LYS A 39 -1.67 -0.96 7.51
CA LYS A 39 -0.21 -0.98 7.32
C LYS A 39 0.35 0.35 6.83
N TYR A 40 -0.33 1.00 5.88
CA TYR A 40 0.22 2.18 5.23
C TYR A 40 -0.27 3.46 5.90
N LEU A 41 -1.58 3.70 5.93
CA LEU A 41 -2.11 4.97 6.46
C LEU A 41 -1.84 5.13 7.96
N MET A 42 -2.21 4.11 8.75
CA MET A 42 -2.01 4.15 10.19
C MET A 42 -0.58 3.75 10.58
N GLY A 43 -0.05 2.65 10.03
CA GLY A 43 1.26 2.12 10.43
C GLY A 43 2.46 2.93 9.93
N PHE A 44 2.46 3.34 8.65
CA PHE A 44 3.61 4.02 8.04
C PHE A 44 3.49 5.55 8.07
N MET A 45 2.31 6.08 7.70
CA MET A 45 2.09 7.52 7.58
C MET A 45 1.60 8.15 8.90
N ASN A 46 1.28 7.31 9.89
CA ASN A 46 0.87 7.68 11.23
C ASN A 46 -0.38 8.59 11.26
N PHE A 47 -1.36 8.28 10.41
CA PHE A 47 -2.70 8.87 10.52
C PHE A 47 -3.51 8.18 11.62
N SER A 48 -4.31 8.96 12.33
CA SER A 48 -5.29 8.43 13.27
C SER A 48 -6.53 7.88 12.55
N ASP A 49 -7.27 7.01 13.23
CA ASP A 49 -8.56 6.50 12.78
C ASP A 49 -9.56 7.63 12.49
N LYS A 50 -9.53 8.72 13.27
CA LYS A 50 -10.38 9.90 13.09
C LYS A 50 -10.10 10.68 11.80
N GLU A 51 -8.87 10.58 11.29
CA GLU A 51 -8.49 11.21 10.02
C GLU A 51 -8.90 10.35 8.81
N ILE A 52 -9.28 9.09 9.01
CA ILE A 52 -9.59 8.17 7.92
C ILE A 52 -11.11 7.98 7.82
N SER A 53 -11.65 8.06 6.62
CA SER A 53 -13.05 7.72 6.35
C SER A 53 -13.12 6.69 5.23
N LEU A 54 -13.80 5.58 5.52
CA LEU A 54 -13.97 4.44 4.62
C LEU A 54 -15.41 4.40 4.12
N TYR A 55 -15.59 4.30 2.80
CA TYR A 55 -16.90 4.22 2.16
C TYR A 55 -16.95 3.00 1.25
N PHE A 56 -18.04 2.25 1.28
CA PHE A 56 -18.29 1.18 0.32
C PHE A 56 -18.88 1.77 -0.97
N SER A 57 -18.33 1.39 -2.14
CA SER A 57 -18.72 1.94 -3.44
C SER A 57 -20.00 1.32 -4.03
N GLY A 58 -20.64 0.38 -3.31
CA GLY A 58 -21.92 -0.22 -3.70
C GLY A 58 -21.81 -1.50 -4.53
N GLY A 59 -20.68 -2.21 -4.45
CA GLY A 59 -20.50 -3.53 -5.07
C GLY A 59 -19.14 -3.74 -5.74
N ARG A 60 -18.36 -2.67 -5.92
CA ARG A 60 -17.08 -2.76 -6.64
C ARG A 60 -15.87 -2.52 -5.77
N GLY A 61 -16.05 -2.16 -4.49
CA GLY A 61 -14.95 -1.97 -3.56
C GLY A 61 -15.14 -0.79 -2.64
N TYR A 62 -14.07 -0.02 -2.40
CA TYR A 62 -14.02 0.96 -1.33
C TYR A 62 -13.33 2.27 -1.73
N HIS A 63 -13.82 3.37 -1.17
CA HIS A 63 -13.17 4.68 -1.21
C HIS A 63 -12.60 5.00 0.16
N VAL A 64 -11.31 5.35 0.20
CA VAL A 64 -10.62 5.76 1.43
C VAL A 64 -10.25 7.23 1.32
N HIS A 65 -10.75 8.01 2.28
CA HIS A 65 -10.51 9.43 2.39
C HIS A 65 -9.63 9.70 3.60
N VAL A 66 -8.62 10.58 3.43
CA VAL A 66 -7.77 11.07 4.52
C VAL A 66 -8.03 12.56 4.71
N LYS A 67 -8.51 12.93 5.90
CA LYS A 67 -8.87 14.29 6.29
C LYS A 67 -7.77 14.88 7.17
N SER A 68 -6.69 15.33 6.55
CA SER A 68 -5.54 15.88 7.25
C SER A 68 -4.94 17.04 6.46
N GLU A 69 -4.55 18.12 7.14
CA GLU A 69 -3.87 19.27 6.52
C GLU A 69 -2.59 18.85 5.79
N ARG A 70 -1.92 17.79 6.27
CA ARG A 70 -0.75 17.16 5.64
C ARG A 70 -1.01 16.65 4.22
N VAL A 71 -2.28 16.41 3.89
CA VAL A 71 -2.72 15.79 2.64
C VAL A 71 -3.42 16.81 1.73
N TYR A 72 -4.08 17.82 2.31
CA TYR A 72 -4.81 18.83 1.52
C TYR A 72 -3.92 19.67 0.62
N SER A 73 -2.66 19.87 0.97
CA SER A 73 -1.69 20.60 0.14
C SER A 73 -1.01 19.74 -0.93
N LEU A 74 -1.36 18.46 -1.06
CA LEU A 74 -0.70 17.57 -2.02
C LEU A 74 -1.29 17.73 -3.42
N GLU A 75 -0.44 18.14 -4.34
CA GLU A 75 -0.75 18.17 -5.78
C GLU A 75 -0.96 16.76 -6.34
N SER A 76 -1.55 16.67 -7.54
CA SER A 76 -1.87 15.38 -8.18
C SER A 76 -0.65 14.45 -8.31
N ASP A 77 0.53 14.99 -8.64
CA ASP A 77 1.75 14.18 -8.78
C ASP A 77 2.23 13.59 -7.46
N ALA A 78 2.21 14.38 -6.38
CA ALA A 78 2.59 13.88 -5.06
C ALA A 78 1.64 12.79 -4.56
N ARG A 79 0.34 12.90 -4.89
CA ARG A 79 -0.65 11.86 -4.59
C ARG A 79 -0.37 10.57 -5.36
N ARG A 80 0.02 10.68 -6.64
CA ARG A 80 0.41 9.52 -7.46
C ARG A 80 1.66 8.84 -6.92
N GLU A 81 2.68 9.58 -6.49
CA GLU A 81 3.88 9.01 -5.87
C GLU A 81 3.56 8.21 -4.60
N ILE A 82 2.66 8.72 -3.76
CA ILE A 82 2.20 7.97 -2.57
C ILE A 82 1.47 6.69 -2.98
N ALA A 83 0.64 6.72 -4.02
CA ALA A 83 -0.02 5.53 -4.53
C ALA A 83 0.97 4.49 -5.08
N ASN A 84 2.00 4.93 -5.81
CA ASN A 84 3.07 4.06 -6.30
C ASN A 84 3.82 3.39 -5.13
N LEU A 85 4.14 4.15 -4.08
CA LEU A 85 4.79 3.62 -2.88
C LEU A 85 3.94 2.54 -2.19
N VAL A 86 2.62 2.75 -2.07
CA VAL A 86 1.70 1.75 -1.49
C VAL A 86 1.67 0.47 -2.34
N ARG A 87 1.72 0.61 -3.67
CA ARG A 87 1.78 -0.52 -4.60
C ARG A 87 3.16 -1.19 -4.66
N GLY A 88 4.20 -0.56 -4.11
CA GLY A 88 5.58 -1.02 -4.25
C GLY A 88 6.15 -0.79 -5.66
N GLU A 89 5.51 0.06 -6.46
CA GLU A 89 5.99 0.45 -7.77
C GLU A 89 7.22 1.36 -7.63
N GLY A 90 8.22 1.18 -8.49
CA GLY A 90 9.46 1.97 -8.44
C GLY A 90 10.45 1.55 -7.36
N ILE A 91 10.27 0.37 -6.75
CA ILE A 91 11.25 -0.25 -5.85
C ILE A 91 11.84 -1.49 -6.54
N THR A 92 12.99 -1.32 -7.18
CA THR A 92 13.78 -2.42 -7.76
C THR A 92 14.99 -2.75 -6.89
N ALA A 93 15.52 -3.96 -7.03
CA ALA A 93 16.79 -4.35 -6.41
C ALA A 93 17.95 -3.42 -6.81
N ILE A 94 17.89 -2.82 -8.01
CA ILE A 94 18.88 -1.87 -8.51
C ILE A 94 18.80 -0.54 -7.75
N GLU A 95 17.61 0.00 -7.53
CA GLU A 95 17.41 1.23 -6.75
C GLU A 95 17.82 1.06 -5.29
N ILE A 96 17.47 -0.09 -4.69
CA ILE A 96 17.89 -0.44 -3.33
C ILE A 96 19.42 -0.52 -3.24
N LYS A 97 20.08 -1.16 -4.21
CA LYS A 97 21.55 -1.27 -4.24
C LYS A 97 22.22 0.11 -4.38
N LYS A 98 21.62 1.00 -5.16
CA LYS A 98 22.10 2.38 -5.35
C LYS A 98 21.84 3.26 -4.12
N ASN A 99 20.79 2.97 -3.35
CA ASN A 99 20.39 3.78 -2.21
C ASN A 99 19.95 2.89 -1.02
N PRO A 100 20.90 2.26 -0.31
CA PRO A 100 20.62 1.30 0.76
C PRO A 100 19.85 1.89 1.95
N SER A 101 19.83 3.22 2.08
CA SER A 101 19.06 3.94 3.11
C SER A 101 17.55 3.87 2.88
N LEU A 102 17.07 3.52 1.68
CA LEU A 102 15.63 3.33 1.41
C LEU A 102 15.01 2.21 2.26
N LEU A 103 15.82 1.25 2.69
CA LEU A 103 15.41 0.17 3.61
C LEU A 103 15.50 0.57 5.08
N LYS A 104 16.18 1.68 5.40
CA LYS A 104 16.35 2.17 6.78
C LYS A 104 15.18 3.07 7.19
N ALA A 105 14.04 2.47 7.47
CA ALA A 105 12.95 3.15 8.18
C ALA A 105 13.02 2.85 9.70
N PRO A 106 13.12 3.86 10.58
CA PRO A 106 13.00 3.64 12.02
C PRO A 106 11.54 3.28 12.38
N GLY A 107 11.31 2.12 13.00
CA GLY A 107 10.02 1.72 13.58
C GLY A 107 9.45 0.37 13.12
N LYS A 108 8.22 0.04 13.57
CA LYS A 108 7.43 -1.15 13.19
C LYS A 108 6.70 -0.94 11.85
N SER A 109 7.38 -0.43 10.83
CA SER A 109 6.79 -0.20 9.51
C SER A 109 6.93 -1.42 8.59
N TRP A 110 6.01 -1.58 7.62
CA TRP A 110 6.07 -2.62 6.58
C TRP A 110 7.37 -2.56 5.75
N ILE A 111 8.04 -1.39 5.68
CA ILE A 111 9.38 -1.28 5.06
C ILE A 111 10.39 -2.20 5.77
N LYS A 112 10.29 -2.34 7.09
CA LYS A 112 11.09 -3.30 7.85
C LYS A 112 10.68 -4.75 7.57
N GLU A 113 9.39 -5.01 7.32
CA GLU A 113 8.92 -6.34 6.90
C GLU A 113 9.50 -6.71 5.53
N VAL A 114 9.50 -5.77 4.58
CA VAL A 114 10.11 -5.95 3.26
C VAL A 114 11.62 -6.10 3.38
N ASP A 115 12.30 -5.26 4.17
CA ASP A 115 13.74 -5.36 4.42
C ASP A 115 14.10 -6.74 5.01
N ASN A 116 13.33 -7.21 6.00
CA ASN A 116 13.49 -8.54 6.58
C ASN A 116 13.26 -9.65 5.57
N TYR A 117 12.18 -9.57 4.77
CA TYR A 117 11.85 -10.58 3.76
C TYR A 117 12.91 -10.64 2.66
N PHE A 118 13.38 -9.48 2.20
CA PHE A 118 14.46 -9.36 1.23
C PHE A 118 15.77 -9.92 1.77
N CYS A 119 16.14 -9.57 3.02
CA CYS A 119 17.30 -10.16 3.70
C CYS A 119 17.18 -11.68 3.86
N GLN A 120 15.98 -12.21 4.10
CA GLN A 120 15.73 -13.66 4.17
C GLN A 120 15.91 -14.33 2.80
N ILE A 121 15.40 -13.73 1.72
CA ILE A 121 15.60 -14.25 0.36
C ILE A 121 17.09 -14.30 0.02
N ILE A 122 17.83 -13.20 0.26
CA ILE A 122 19.27 -13.16 -0.02
C ILE A 122 20.03 -14.22 0.78
N ARG A 123 19.73 -14.38 2.08
CA ARG A 123 20.36 -15.41 2.92
C ARG A 123 20.07 -16.82 2.39
N LYS A 124 18.81 -17.11 2.08
CA LYS A 124 18.43 -18.41 1.49
C LYS A 124 19.12 -18.65 0.15
N SER A 125 19.25 -17.65 -0.71
CA SER A 125 19.97 -17.80 -1.97
C SER A 125 21.45 -18.07 -1.74
N ALA A 126 22.10 -17.41 -0.77
CA ALA A 126 23.50 -17.64 -0.44
C ALA A 126 23.76 -19.00 0.24
N GLU A 127 22.76 -19.61 0.89
CA GLU A 127 22.84 -20.94 1.51
C GLU A 127 22.59 -22.10 0.53
N ASN A 128 22.08 -21.83 -0.69
CA ASN A 128 21.80 -22.85 -1.70
C ASN A 128 22.86 -22.92 -2.82
N ASP A 129 23.97 -22.18 -2.68
CA ASP A 129 25.10 -22.16 -3.62
C ASP A 129 26.29 -23.07 -3.18
N ASP A 130 26.08 -23.98 -2.21
CA ASP A 130 27.02 -25.03 -1.78
C ASP A 130 26.55 -26.45 -2.20
#